data_AF-A0A538J037-F1
#
_entry.id   AF-A0A538J037-F1
#
_cell.length_a   1.000
_cell.length_b   1.000
_cell.length_c   1.000
_cell.angle_alpha   90.00
_cell.angle_beta   90.00
_cell.angle_gamma   90.00
#
_symmetry.space_group_name_H-M   'P 1'
#
loop_
_entity.id
_entity.type
_entity.pdbx_description
1 polymer ?
#
loop_
_entity_poly.entity_id
_entity_poly.type
_entity_poly.pdbx_seq_one_letter_code
_entity_poly.pdbx_strand_id
1 'polypeptide(L)'
;MARPVPDRGARIHRLEALVYSSTDELAAGTLPFVQQGLTCGDRVLVVMREEGRALLHRALGGDAARIEFADAVAWYQSPEHAFQQYSRYVEDHLEHGASRVRVVAEVIWPQSSATAEVGGWKRYEAGISVGMASVPVSFVCAYNTQELPAGIITDALRTHPVLRSAGGARPSAHYSQPRAFIRDLERAAPASAPRR
;
A
#
# COMPACT_ATOMS: atom_id res chain seq x y z
N MET A 1 7.49 14.09 -26.11
CA MET A 1 7.53 12.74 -25.51
C MET A 1 8.51 12.77 -24.36
N ALA A 2 8.03 12.79 -23.11
CA ALA A 2 8.92 12.78 -21.95
C ALA A 2 9.44 11.35 -21.72
N ARG A 3 10.75 11.14 -21.81
CA ARG A 3 11.39 9.87 -21.46
C ARG A 3 11.22 9.63 -19.95
N PRO A 4 10.83 8.41 -19.50
CA PRO A 4 10.85 8.10 -18.09
C PRO A 4 12.30 8.16 -17.61
N VAL A 5 12.54 8.96 -16.56
CA VAL A 5 13.82 9.03 -15.87
C VAL A 5 14.04 7.65 -15.21
N PRO A 6 15.14 6.96 -15.52
CA PRO A 6 15.44 5.70 -14.84
C PRO A 6 15.79 6.03 -13.39
N ASP A 7 15.07 5.43 -12.45
CA ASP A 7 15.29 5.54 -11.01
C ASP A 7 16.58 4.77 -10.62
N ARG A 8 17.73 5.27 -11.08
CA ARG A 8 19.07 4.72 -10.79
C ARG A 8 19.71 5.36 -9.54
N GLY A 9 18.88 5.85 -8.63
CA GLY A 9 19.24 6.21 -7.25
C GLY A 9 18.21 5.72 -6.24
N ALA A 10 17.40 4.73 -6.63
CA ALA A 10 16.14 4.40 -5.97
C ALA A 10 16.36 3.95 -4.53
N ARG A 11 15.59 4.55 -3.62
CA ARG A 11 15.41 4.04 -2.26
C ARG A 11 15.15 2.53 -2.32
N ILE A 12 15.75 1.80 -1.38
CA ILE A 12 15.58 0.36 -1.25
C ILE A 12 14.08 0.04 -1.18
N HIS A 13 13.32 0.82 -0.41
CA HIS A 13 11.87 0.73 -0.37
C HIS A 13 11.15 1.98 -0.91
N ARG A 14 9.90 1.81 -1.35
CA ARG A 14 8.99 2.91 -1.68
C ARG A 14 7.57 2.60 -1.20
N LEU A 15 6.92 3.60 -0.61
CA LEU A 15 5.53 3.49 -0.16
C LEU A 15 4.74 4.65 -0.79
N GLU A 16 3.74 4.33 -1.60
CA GLU A 16 2.94 5.29 -2.36
C GLU A 16 1.46 5.10 -2.06
N ALA A 17 0.72 6.20 -1.86
CA ALA A 17 -0.74 6.16 -1.76
C ALA A 17 -1.36 6.53 -3.11
N LEU A 18 -2.26 5.69 -3.61
CA LEU A 18 -3.18 5.99 -4.70
C LEU A 18 -4.56 6.24 -4.10
N VAL A 19 -4.98 7.50 -4.07
CA VAL A 19 -6.35 7.87 -3.68
C VAL A 19 -7.19 7.94 -4.94
N TYR A 20 -8.28 7.17 -4.99
CA TYR A 20 -9.12 7.03 -6.18
C TYR A 20 -10.60 7.00 -5.82
N SER A 21 -11.43 7.32 -6.80
CA SER A 21 -12.89 7.39 -6.70
C SER A 21 -13.61 6.55 -7.77
N SER A 22 -12.86 6.02 -8.74
CA SER A 22 -13.40 5.19 -9.83
C SER A 22 -12.45 4.06 -10.22
N THR A 23 -12.97 3.05 -10.92
CA THR A 23 -12.17 1.95 -11.48
C THR A 23 -11.15 2.45 -12.51
N ASP A 24 -11.47 3.50 -13.25
CA ASP A 24 -10.55 4.08 -14.24
C ASP A 24 -9.36 4.74 -13.57
N GLU A 25 -9.58 5.47 -12.47
CA GLU A 25 -8.51 6.04 -11.65
C GLU A 25 -7.65 4.94 -11.01
N LEU A 26 -8.28 3.87 -10.54
CA LEU A 26 -7.58 2.70 -10.00
C LEU A 26 -6.65 2.07 -11.04
N ALA A 27 -7.18 1.78 -12.23
CA ALA A 27 -6.42 1.19 -13.33
C ALA A 27 -5.30 2.12 -13.80
N ALA A 28 -5.60 3.40 -14.06
CA ALA A 28 -4.61 4.37 -14.51
C ALA A 28 -3.49 4.61 -13.49
N GLY A 29 -3.80 4.54 -12.19
CA GLY A 29 -2.82 4.66 -11.11
C GLY A 29 -1.92 3.43 -10.96
N THR A 30 -2.44 2.22 -11.19
CA THR A 30 -1.74 0.95 -10.87
C THR A 30 -1.07 0.28 -12.06
N LEU A 31 -1.68 0.31 -13.25
CA LEU A 31 -1.17 -0.43 -14.42
C LEU A 31 0.25 -0.03 -14.82
N PRO A 32 0.61 1.27 -14.89
CA PRO A 32 1.99 1.65 -15.22
C PRO A 32 3.01 1.13 -14.21
N PHE A 33 2.63 1.07 -12.93
CA PHE A 33 3.49 0.56 -11.86
C PHE A 33 3.74 -0.95 -12.00
N VAL A 34 2.69 -1.71 -12.30
CA VAL A 34 2.74 -3.15 -12.52
C VAL A 34 3.53 -3.49 -13.79
N GLN A 35 3.19 -2.87 -14.91
CA GLN A 35 3.86 -3.10 -16.20
C GLN A 35 5.34 -2.76 -16.15
N GLN A 36 5.71 -1.68 -15.46
CA GLN A 36 7.12 -1.35 -15.23
C GLN A 36 7.84 -2.46 -14.44
N GLY A 37 7.22 -2.99 -13.39
CA GLY A 37 7.77 -4.10 -12.61
C GLY A 37 8.01 -5.33 -13.49
N LEU A 38 7.00 -5.73 -14.24
CA LEU A 38 7.10 -6.85 -15.18
C LEU A 38 8.17 -6.64 -16.24
N THR A 39 8.35 -5.42 -16.74
CA THR A 39 9.42 -5.07 -17.70
C THR A 39 10.80 -5.19 -17.07
N CYS A 40 10.94 -4.84 -15.79
CA CYS A 40 12.18 -4.96 -15.02
C CYS A 40 12.46 -6.38 -14.51
N GLY A 41 11.52 -7.31 -14.66
CA GLY A 41 11.61 -8.66 -14.10
C GLY A 41 11.34 -8.71 -12.58
N ASP A 42 10.76 -7.64 -12.02
CA ASP A 42 10.36 -7.59 -10.61
C ASP A 42 9.21 -8.58 -10.36
N ARG A 43 9.11 -9.09 -9.13
CA ARG A 43 7.94 -9.87 -8.69
C ARG A 43 6.79 -8.93 -8.34
N VAL A 44 5.58 -9.27 -8.77
CA VAL A 44 4.40 -8.42 -8.59
C VAL A 44 3.31 -9.18 -7.86
N LEU A 45 2.88 -8.60 -6.75
CA LEU A 45 1.73 -9.03 -5.95
C LEU A 45 0.62 -7.99 -6.04
N VAL A 46 -0.61 -8.46 -6.25
CA VAL A 46 -1.84 -7.65 -6.18
C VAL A 46 -2.72 -8.21 -5.07
N VAL A 47 -2.81 -7.47 -3.97
CA VAL A 47 -3.69 -7.77 -2.83
C VAL A 47 -4.92 -6.87 -2.92
N MET A 48 -6.02 -7.38 -3.48
CA MET A 48 -7.25 -6.62 -3.68
C MET A 48 -8.49 -7.51 -3.48
N ARG A 49 -9.65 -6.90 -3.26
CA ARG A 49 -10.94 -7.59 -3.36
C ARG A 49 -11.18 -8.04 -4.79
N GLU A 50 -12.16 -8.93 -4.95
CA GLU A 50 -12.48 -9.56 -6.24
C GLU A 50 -12.66 -8.54 -7.38
N GLU A 51 -13.37 -7.44 -7.13
CA GLU A 51 -13.61 -6.41 -8.14
C GLU A 51 -12.31 -5.78 -8.67
N GLY A 52 -11.42 -5.37 -7.77
CA GLY A 52 -10.11 -4.81 -8.12
C GLY A 52 -9.21 -5.83 -8.81
N ARG A 53 -9.17 -7.07 -8.32
CA ARG A 53 -8.41 -8.16 -8.95
C ARG A 53 -8.91 -8.44 -10.37
N ALA A 54 -10.22 -8.57 -10.56
CA ALA A 54 -10.83 -8.84 -11.86
C ALA A 54 -10.59 -7.68 -12.85
N LEU A 55 -10.68 -6.43 -12.38
CA LEU A 55 -10.37 -5.25 -13.17
C LEU A 55 -8.92 -5.29 -13.67
N LEU A 56 -7.95 -5.44 -12.76
CA LEU A 56 -6.53 -5.45 -13.13
C LEU A 56 -6.18 -6.65 -13.99
N HIS A 57 -6.69 -7.84 -13.66
CA HIS A 57 -6.49 -9.04 -14.47
C HIS A 57 -6.96 -8.85 -15.92
N ARG A 58 -8.15 -8.27 -16.13
CA ARG A 58 -8.64 -7.96 -17.49
C ARG A 58 -7.76 -6.94 -18.21
N ALA A 59 -7.38 -5.87 -17.52
CA ALA A 59 -6.60 -4.79 -18.12
C ALA A 59 -5.15 -5.21 -18.47
N LEU A 60 -4.59 -6.17 -17.74
CA LEU A 60 -3.24 -6.70 -17.96
C LEU A 60 -3.19 -7.80 -19.03
N GLY A 61 -4.33 -8.42 -19.36
CA GLY A 61 -4.39 -9.47 -20.38
C GLY A 61 -3.42 -10.62 -20.09
N GLY A 62 -2.60 -11.00 -21.08
CA GLY A 62 -1.65 -12.10 -20.93
C GLY A 62 -0.58 -11.90 -19.84
N ASP A 63 -0.27 -10.64 -19.50
CA ASP A 63 0.69 -10.34 -18.43
C ASP A 63 0.15 -10.70 -17.03
N ALA A 64 -1.17 -10.85 -16.88
CA ALA A 64 -1.77 -11.28 -15.61
C ALA A 64 -1.25 -12.64 -15.12
N ALA A 65 -0.85 -13.54 -16.04
CA ALA A 65 -0.27 -14.84 -15.69
C ALA A 65 1.10 -14.75 -14.99
N ARG A 66 1.73 -13.57 -15.00
CA ARG A 66 3.04 -13.31 -14.37
C ARG A 66 2.90 -12.60 -13.02
N ILE A 67 1.67 -12.39 -12.56
CA ILE A 67 1.33 -11.63 -11.35
C ILE A 67 0.62 -12.56 -10.38
N GLU A 68 0.98 -12.44 -9.11
CA GLU A 68 0.26 -13.13 -8.04
C GLU A 68 -0.88 -12.26 -7.53
N PHE A 69 -2.07 -12.84 -7.43
CA PHE A 69 -3.25 -12.17 -6.94
C PHE A 69 -3.69 -12.81 -5.63
N ALA A 70 -3.85 -12.00 -4.60
CA ALA A 70 -4.33 -12.44 -3.29
C ALA A 70 -5.58 -11.67 -2.88
N ASP A 71 -6.47 -12.35 -2.16
CA ASP A 71 -7.68 -11.73 -1.64
C ASP A 71 -7.37 -10.83 -0.44
N ALA A 72 -7.74 -9.55 -0.55
CA ALA A 72 -7.51 -8.57 0.50
C ALA A 72 -8.23 -8.96 1.80
N VAL A 73 -9.42 -9.56 1.76
CA VAL A 73 -10.16 -9.93 2.97
C VAL A 73 -9.40 -10.98 3.79
N ALA A 74 -8.84 -11.99 3.11
CA ALA A 74 -7.98 -12.99 3.76
C ALA A 74 -6.63 -12.41 4.19
N TRP A 75 -6.09 -11.41 3.47
CA TRP A 75 -4.80 -10.81 3.80
C TRP A 75 -4.86 -9.95 5.06
N TYR A 76 -5.92 -9.16 5.21
CA TYR A 76 -6.09 -8.15 6.26
C TYR A 76 -6.90 -8.65 7.47
N GLN A 77 -6.67 -9.88 7.91
CA GLN A 77 -7.31 -10.44 9.12
C GLN A 77 -6.93 -9.69 10.41
N SER A 78 -5.68 -9.25 10.54
CA SER A 78 -5.21 -8.35 11.59
C SER A 78 -4.00 -7.55 11.10
N PRO A 79 -3.65 -6.43 11.77
CA PRO A 79 -2.44 -5.68 11.46
C PRO A 79 -1.16 -6.52 11.47
N GLU A 80 -0.98 -7.37 12.48
CA GLU A 80 0.18 -8.25 12.66
C GLU A 80 0.21 -9.33 11.58
N HIS A 81 -0.94 -9.95 11.27
CA HIS A 81 -1.06 -10.95 10.23
C HIS A 81 -0.68 -10.35 8.87
N ALA A 82 -1.24 -9.19 8.51
CA ALA A 82 -0.95 -8.53 7.24
C ALA A 82 0.54 -8.18 7.11
N PHE A 83 1.17 -7.70 8.18
CA PHE A 83 2.61 -7.42 8.17
C PHE A 83 3.43 -8.69 7.94
N GLN A 84 3.14 -9.76 8.68
CA GLN A 84 3.84 -11.05 8.52
C GLN A 84 3.68 -11.63 7.11
N GLN A 85 2.48 -11.54 6.51
CA GLN A 85 2.26 -12.03 5.16
C GLN A 85 3.08 -11.25 4.13
N TYR A 86 3.15 -9.92 4.23
CA TYR A 86 4.02 -9.14 3.35
C TYR A 86 5.50 -9.43 3.58
N SER A 87 5.96 -9.54 4.82
CA SER A 87 7.36 -9.88 5.13
C SER A 87 7.74 -11.23 4.53
N ARG A 88 6.94 -12.28 4.77
CA ARG A 88 7.19 -13.62 4.22
C ARG A 88 7.21 -13.62 2.71
N TYR A 89 6.23 -12.98 2.07
CA TYR A 89 6.16 -12.90 0.61
C TYR A 89 7.40 -12.23 0.01
N VAL A 90 7.83 -11.12 0.61
CA VAL A 90 9.01 -10.39 0.16
C VAL A 90 10.28 -11.22 0.39
N GLU A 91 10.48 -11.74 1.59
CA GLU A 91 11.65 -12.55 1.94
C GLU A 91 11.80 -13.78 1.02
N ASP A 92 10.74 -14.56 0.87
CA ASP A 92 10.72 -15.77 0.02
C ASP A 92 11.13 -15.45 -1.42
N HIS A 93 10.58 -14.39 -2.01
CA HIS A 93 10.91 -14.03 -3.38
C HIS A 93 12.35 -13.53 -3.54
N LEU A 94 12.87 -12.80 -2.56
CA LEU A 94 14.27 -12.34 -2.59
C LEU A 94 15.24 -13.50 -2.41
N GLU A 95 14.94 -14.46 -1.54
CA GLU A 95 15.72 -15.69 -1.36
C GLU A 95 15.75 -16.54 -2.63
N HIS A 96 14.66 -16.52 -3.41
CA HIS A 96 14.56 -17.18 -4.72
C HIS A 96 15.02 -16.31 -5.90
N GLY A 97 15.82 -15.27 -5.63
CA GLY A 97 16.57 -14.53 -6.66
C GLY A 97 15.82 -13.36 -7.30
N ALA A 98 14.66 -12.95 -6.77
CA ALA A 98 14.07 -11.68 -7.18
C ALA A 98 14.98 -10.52 -6.76
N SER A 99 15.19 -9.56 -7.66
CA SER A 99 15.93 -8.33 -7.35
C SER A 99 15.08 -7.30 -6.59
N ARG A 100 13.75 -7.37 -6.76
CA ARG A 100 12.77 -6.45 -6.18
C ARG A 100 11.37 -7.07 -6.19
N VAL A 101 10.56 -6.66 -5.22
CA VAL A 101 9.13 -6.95 -5.13
C VAL A 101 8.31 -5.67 -5.28
N ARG A 102 7.17 -5.77 -5.98
CA ARG A 102 6.18 -4.70 -6.13
C ARG A 102 4.82 -5.19 -5.66
N VAL A 103 4.14 -4.36 -4.89
CA VAL A 103 2.86 -4.70 -4.29
C VAL A 103 1.85 -3.60 -4.64
N VAL A 104 0.70 -4.00 -5.17
CA VAL A 104 -0.52 -3.19 -5.19
C VAL A 104 -1.44 -3.71 -4.08
N ALA A 105 -1.84 -2.84 -3.17
CA ALA A 105 -2.54 -3.23 -1.94
C ALA A 105 -3.80 -2.37 -1.76
N GLU A 106 -4.99 -2.96 -1.89
CA GLU A 106 -6.24 -2.27 -1.59
C GLU A 106 -6.44 -2.16 -0.08
N VAL A 107 -6.73 -0.96 0.40
CA VAL A 107 -6.98 -0.70 1.82
C VAL A 107 -8.47 -0.90 2.13
N ILE A 108 -8.78 -1.97 2.88
CA ILE A 108 -10.15 -2.42 3.15
C ILE A 108 -10.51 -2.51 4.64
N TRP A 109 -9.85 -1.74 5.50
CA TRP A 109 -9.91 -1.95 6.94
C TRP A 109 -11.33 -1.97 7.52
N PRO A 110 -11.54 -2.72 8.61
CA PRO A 110 -12.78 -2.68 9.37
C PRO A 110 -13.16 -1.24 9.69
N GLN A 111 -14.33 -0.82 9.21
CA GLN A 111 -14.91 0.50 9.47
C GLN A 111 -15.56 0.60 10.86
N SER A 112 -15.19 -0.31 11.76
CA SER A 112 -15.84 -0.41 13.06
C SER A 112 -15.61 0.87 13.87
N SER A 113 -16.63 1.29 14.62
CA SER A 113 -16.56 2.42 15.54
C SER A 113 -15.67 2.14 16.76
N ALA A 114 -15.05 0.96 16.86
CA ALA A 114 -14.13 0.62 17.93
C ALA A 114 -12.76 1.26 17.64
N THR A 115 -12.54 2.45 18.21
CA THR A 115 -11.32 3.28 18.07
C THR A 115 -10.01 2.48 18.23
N ALA A 116 -10.02 1.41 19.02
CA ALA A 116 -8.85 0.55 19.24
C ALA A 116 -8.45 -0.26 17.99
N GLU A 117 -9.42 -0.80 17.24
CA GLU A 117 -9.17 -1.60 16.03
C GLU A 117 -8.60 -0.71 14.91
N VAL A 118 -9.22 0.45 14.69
CA VAL A 118 -8.72 1.48 13.77
C VAL A 118 -7.32 1.97 14.19
N GLY A 119 -7.06 2.10 15.50
CA GLY A 119 -5.74 2.47 16.02
C GLY A 119 -4.65 1.44 15.73
N GLY A 120 -4.98 0.15 15.67
CA GLY A 120 -4.05 -0.91 15.26
C GLY A 120 -3.66 -0.78 13.80
N TRP A 121 -4.65 -0.60 12.91
CA TRP A 121 -4.42 -0.42 11.47
C TRP A 121 -3.62 0.83 11.13
N LYS A 122 -3.88 1.96 11.81
CA LYS A 122 -3.09 3.19 11.63
C LYS A 122 -1.63 3.04 12.07
N ARG A 123 -1.37 2.28 13.14
CA ARG A 123 0.01 1.95 13.56
C ARG A 123 0.69 1.04 12.53
N TYR A 124 -0.06 0.10 11.97
CA TYR A 124 0.44 -0.76 10.90
C TYR A 124 0.86 0.02 9.65
N GLU A 125 0.09 1.02 9.19
CA GLU A 125 0.55 1.84 8.04
C GLU A 125 1.82 2.61 8.32
N ALA A 126 1.92 3.24 9.49
CA ALA A 126 3.15 3.93 9.85
C ALA A 126 4.31 2.92 9.99
N GLY A 127 4.01 1.73 10.53
CA GLY A 127 4.95 0.65 10.78
C GLY A 127 5.49 0.00 9.53
N ILE A 128 4.68 -0.19 8.48
CA ILE A 128 5.11 -0.89 7.26
C ILE A 128 6.25 -0.15 6.56
N SER A 129 6.21 1.19 6.55
CA SER A 129 7.31 2.01 6.01
C SER A 129 8.62 1.77 6.75
N VAL A 130 8.56 1.56 8.07
CA VAL A 130 9.76 1.34 8.91
C VAL A 130 10.24 -0.11 8.77
N GLY A 131 9.33 -1.07 8.86
CA GLY A 131 9.64 -2.50 8.79
C GLY A 131 10.20 -2.91 7.43
N MET A 132 9.78 -2.24 6.36
CA MET A 132 10.23 -2.51 5.01
C MET A 132 11.42 -1.64 4.57
N ALA A 133 12.00 -0.82 5.46
CA ALA A 133 12.89 0.26 5.06
C ALA A 133 14.16 -0.20 4.32
N SER A 134 14.64 -1.40 4.64
CA SER A 134 15.88 -2.01 4.15
C SER A 134 15.68 -3.15 3.16
N VAL A 135 14.44 -3.44 2.74
CA VAL A 135 14.14 -4.50 1.75
C VAL A 135 13.73 -3.89 0.41
N PRO A 136 14.18 -4.46 -0.73
CA PRO A 136 13.90 -3.96 -2.08
C PRO A 136 12.43 -4.16 -2.47
N VAL A 137 11.52 -3.41 -1.86
CA VAL A 137 10.07 -3.53 -2.05
C VAL A 137 9.43 -2.18 -2.35
N SER A 138 8.46 -2.16 -3.26
CA SER A 138 7.66 -0.96 -3.55
C SER A 138 6.19 -1.26 -3.40
N PHE A 139 5.48 -0.41 -2.65
CA PHE A 139 4.05 -0.52 -2.40
C PHE A 139 3.29 0.63 -3.07
N VAL A 140 2.17 0.28 -3.69
CA VAL A 140 1.08 1.20 -4.04
C VAL A 140 -0.13 0.79 -3.23
N CYS A 141 -0.40 1.52 -2.15
CA CYS A 141 -1.59 1.36 -1.31
C CYS A 141 -2.76 2.14 -1.94
N ALA A 142 -3.84 1.45 -2.30
CA ALA A 142 -4.99 2.01 -3.00
C ALA A 142 -6.13 2.29 -2.01
N TYR A 143 -6.61 3.54 -2.00
CA TYR A 143 -7.64 4.04 -1.09
C TYR A 143 -8.86 4.50 -1.89
N ASN A 144 -9.98 3.78 -1.75
CA ASN A 144 -11.24 4.14 -2.39
C ASN A 144 -11.96 5.22 -1.56
N THR A 145 -12.06 6.44 -2.07
CA THR A 145 -12.75 7.55 -1.37
C THR A 145 -14.26 7.38 -1.29
N GLN A 146 -14.85 6.49 -2.10
CA GLN A 146 -16.28 6.19 -2.05
C GLN A 146 -16.64 5.26 -0.89
N GLU A 147 -15.65 4.50 -0.39
CA GLU A 147 -15.87 3.53 0.67
C GLU A 147 -15.22 3.96 1.97
N LEU A 148 -14.00 4.50 1.93
CA LEU A 148 -13.23 4.82 3.13
C LEU A 148 -13.64 6.18 3.74
N PRO A 149 -13.81 6.25 5.08
CA PRO A 149 -13.96 7.51 5.78
C PRO A 149 -12.84 8.51 5.47
N ALA A 150 -13.21 9.80 5.35
CA ALA A 150 -12.27 10.89 5.04
C ALA A 150 -11.07 10.97 6.01
N GLY A 151 -11.24 10.53 7.26
CA GLY A 151 -10.15 10.46 8.24
C GLY A 151 -9.06 9.45 7.85
N ILE A 152 -9.43 8.31 7.27
CA ILE A 152 -8.45 7.32 6.76
C ILE A 152 -7.72 7.88 5.56
N ILE A 153 -8.44 8.54 4.63
CA ILE A 153 -7.81 9.21 3.48
C ILE A 153 -6.82 10.27 3.95
N THR A 154 -7.18 11.08 4.94
CA THR A 154 -6.30 12.10 5.53
C THR A 154 -5.05 11.48 6.14
N ASP A 155 -5.19 10.36 6.85
CA ASP A 155 -4.07 9.64 7.43
C ASP A 155 -3.14 9.04 6.37
N ALA A 156 -3.69 8.53 5.25
CA ALA A 156 -2.89 8.05 4.12
C ALA A 156 -1.95 9.14 3.57
N LEU A 157 -2.42 10.39 3.47
CA LEU A 157 -1.59 11.53 3.05
C LEU A 157 -0.45 11.82 4.04
N ARG A 158 -0.61 11.45 5.31
CA ARG A 158 0.37 11.66 6.38
C ARG A 158 1.34 10.50 6.54
N THR A 159 0.93 9.29 6.17
CA THR A 159 1.75 8.06 6.29
C THR A 159 2.53 7.75 5.00
N HIS A 160 2.10 8.24 3.84
CA HIS A 160 2.74 7.95 2.56
C HIS A 160 3.57 9.15 2.06
N PRO A 161 4.90 8.99 1.85
CA PRO A 161 5.75 10.07 1.36
C PRO A 161 5.46 10.47 -0.09
N VAL A 162 4.82 9.58 -0.85
CA VAL A 162 4.52 9.77 -2.27
C VAL A 162 3.04 9.50 -2.52
N LEU A 163 2.42 10.36 -3.32
CA LEU A 163 1.07 10.21 -3.82
C LEU A 163 1.13 9.89 -5.31
N ARG A 164 0.36 8.87 -5.70
CA ARG A 164 0.27 8.37 -7.06
C ARG A 164 -1.11 8.68 -7.64
N SER A 165 -1.13 8.95 -8.94
CA SER A 165 -2.34 9.20 -9.73
C SER A 165 -2.09 8.77 -11.18
N ALA A 166 -3.11 8.88 -12.04
CA ALA A 166 -2.96 8.71 -13.48
C ALA A 166 -1.88 9.64 -14.09
N GLY A 167 -1.72 10.85 -13.53
CA GLY A 167 -0.71 11.83 -13.97
C GLY A 167 0.71 11.55 -13.48
N GLY A 168 0.92 10.46 -12.73
CA GLY A 168 2.20 10.08 -12.16
C GLY A 168 2.28 10.26 -10.64
N ALA A 169 3.52 10.24 -10.13
CA ALA A 169 3.81 10.27 -8.70
C ALA A 169 4.39 11.61 -8.27
N ARG A 170 3.95 12.12 -7.12
CA ARG A 170 4.39 13.38 -6.51
C ARG A 170 4.62 13.22 -5.00
N PRO A 171 5.49 14.01 -4.36
CA PRO A 171 5.59 14.02 -2.90
C PRO A 171 4.26 14.39 -2.23
N SER A 172 3.97 13.79 -1.07
CA SER A 172 2.88 14.25 -0.21
C SER A 172 3.34 15.45 0.62
N ALA A 173 2.61 16.57 0.54
CA ALA A 173 2.88 17.75 1.35
C ALA A 173 2.53 17.57 2.84
N HIS A 174 1.70 16.56 3.15
CA HIS A 174 1.24 16.26 4.52
C HIS A 174 2.04 15.15 5.19
N TYR A 175 3.04 14.58 4.50
CA TYR A 175 3.80 13.46 5.01
C TYR A 175 4.47 13.79 6.34
N SER A 176 4.35 12.86 7.28
CA SER A 176 4.96 12.93 8.60
C SER A 176 5.77 11.65 8.86
N GLN A 177 6.88 11.80 9.59
CA GLN A 177 7.69 10.63 9.96
C GLN A 177 6.85 9.64 10.78
N PRO A 178 6.98 8.31 10.57
CA PRO A 178 6.17 7.30 11.25
C PRO A 178 6.08 7.48 12.77
N ARG A 179 7.21 7.78 13.43
CA ARG A 179 7.25 8.02 14.88
C ARG A 179 6.44 9.26 15.30
N ALA A 180 6.43 10.32 14.49
CA ALA A 180 5.64 11.50 14.77
C ALA A 180 4.15 11.22 14.62
N PHE A 181 3.76 10.55 13.52
CA PHE A 181 2.39 10.12 13.29
C PHE A 181 1.84 9.26 14.43
N ILE A 182 2.59 8.24 14.88
CA ILE A 182 2.18 7.36 16.00
C ILE A 182 1.98 8.16 17.29
N ARG A 183 2.90 9.08 17.62
CA ARG A 183 2.72 9.96 18.80
C ARG A 183 1.47 10.83 18.69
N ASP A 184 1.12 11.30 17.50
CA ASP A 184 -0.08 12.12 17.30
C ASP A 184 -1.35 11.28 17.50
N LEU A 185 -1.36 10.03 17.02
CA LEU A 185 -2.46 9.09 17.27
C LEU A 185 -2.66 8.83 18.76
N GLU A 186 -1.57 8.62 19.50
CA GLU A 186 -1.61 8.35 20.95
C GLU A 186 -2.15 9.56 21.73
N ARG A 187 -1.85 10.78 21.30
CA ARG A 187 -2.41 12.01 21.91
C ARG A 187 -3.88 12.22 21.58
N ALA A 188 -4.34 11.75 20.42
CA ALA A 188 -5.73 11.87 19.99
C ALA A 188 -6.64 10.76 20.55
N ALA A 189 -6.06 9.65 21.04
CA ALA A 189 -6.83 8.60 21.68
C ALA A 189 -7.41 9.11 23.02
N PRO A 190 -8.69 8.90 23.31
CA PRO A 190 -9.26 9.28 24.60
C PRO A 190 -8.50 8.55 25.72
N ALA A 191 -8.20 9.27 26.81
CA ALA A 191 -7.57 8.67 27.98
C ALA A 191 -8.39 7.44 28.41
N SER A 192 -7.78 6.25 28.41
CA SER A 192 -8.44 5.06 28.91
C SER A 192 -8.81 5.30 30.37
N ALA A 193 -10.10 5.21 30.72
CA ALA A 193 -10.54 5.20 32.10
C ALA A 193 -9.77 4.10 32.86
N PRO A 194 -9.30 4.38 34.09
CA PRO A 194 -8.55 3.39 34.86
C PRO A 194 -9.40 2.12 35.02
N ARG A 195 -8.82 0.97 34.67
CA ARG A 195 -9.41 -0.33 34.99
C ARG A 195 -9.51 -0.40 36.52
N ARG A 196 -10.75 -0.48 37.04
CA ARG A 196 -11.02 -0.76 38.45
C ARG A 196 -10.79 -2.23 38.75
#